data_AF-W4V0J1-F1
#
_entry.id   AF-W4V0J1-F1
#
_cell.length_a   1.000
_cell.length_b   1.000
_cell.length_c   1.000
_cell.angle_alpha   90.00
_cell.angle_beta   90.00
_cell.angle_gamma   90.00
#
_symmetry.space_group_name_H-M   'P 1'
#
loop_
_entity.id
_entity.type
_entity.pdbx_description
1 polymer ?
#
loop_
_entity_poly.entity_id
_entity_poly.type
_entity_poly.pdbx_seq_one_letter_code
_entity_poly.pdbx_strand_id
1 'polypeptide(L)'
;MRLTIIKLVSIFFLFGCTTLFGQNQEMSKIPFSTPIMGVKTNLLYDLTSTINLGVEFKVSPRYTLETSVNYNPWTFGGDKKLKHLLVQPELRYWLCEPFNGHFFGLHGIYGIYNIGGIDLPLVGKQKLEDTRYQGDMFGAGLSYGYQWYLSPRWNLEATLGVGYVHLNYKAYQCKTCGQELYRKHKNYLGPTKVGLSLIYIIK
;
A
#
# COMPACT_ATOMS: atom_id res chain seq x y z
N MET A 1 48.64 -4.12 -5.74
CA MET A 1 48.31 -5.25 -4.84
C MET A 1 47.25 -4.74 -3.86
N ARG A 2 45.95 -4.93 -4.14
CA ARG A 2 45.03 -5.85 -3.40
C ARG A 2 45.11 -5.62 -1.87
N LEU A 3 44.07 -5.24 -1.11
CA LEU A 3 42.70 -5.77 -1.05
C LEU A 3 41.77 -4.84 -0.21
N THR A 4 40.46 -4.96 -0.46
CA THR A 4 39.25 -4.33 0.14
C THR A 4 38.94 -4.81 1.58
N ILE A 5 38.05 -4.09 2.33
CA ILE A 5 36.89 -4.57 3.15
C ILE A 5 36.52 -3.50 4.22
N ILE A 6 35.53 -2.63 3.95
CA ILE A 6 34.09 -2.68 4.35
C ILE A 6 33.84 -2.38 5.85
N LYS A 7 33.18 -1.24 6.06
CA LYS A 7 32.64 -0.73 7.34
C LYS A 7 31.47 -1.62 7.81
N LEU A 8 31.51 -2.10 9.05
CA LEU A 8 30.32 -2.60 9.75
C LEU A 8 29.75 -1.46 10.62
N VAL A 9 28.58 -0.93 10.23
CA VAL A 9 27.71 -0.17 11.14
C VAL A 9 26.63 -1.14 11.58
N SER A 10 26.78 -1.69 12.77
CA SER A 10 25.76 -2.52 13.41
C SER A 10 24.65 -1.60 13.93
N ILE A 11 23.59 -1.42 13.16
CA ILE A 11 22.34 -0.84 13.66
C ILE A 11 21.64 -1.95 14.45
N PHE A 12 21.71 -1.84 15.77
CA PHE A 12 20.89 -2.61 16.70
C PHE A 12 19.42 -2.20 16.47
N PHE A 13 18.65 -3.00 15.74
CA PHE A 13 17.19 -2.89 15.73
C PHE A 13 16.71 -3.38 17.11
N LEU A 14 16.33 -2.45 17.98
CA LEU A 14 15.59 -2.74 19.21
C LEU A 14 14.20 -3.30 18.84
N PHE A 15 14.14 -4.60 18.57
CA PHE A 15 12.90 -5.37 18.64
C PHE A 15 12.57 -5.57 20.12
N GLY A 16 11.91 -4.59 20.72
CA GLY A 16 11.46 -4.68 22.10
C GLY A 16 10.18 -3.90 22.29
N CYS A 17 9.07 -4.61 22.46
CA CYS A 17 8.00 -4.10 23.31
C CYS A 17 8.60 -4.10 24.72
N THR A 18 9.18 -2.97 25.14
CA THR A 18 9.77 -2.84 26.47
C THR A 18 8.65 -2.96 27.50
N THR A 19 8.56 -4.11 28.16
CA THR A 19 7.86 -4.21 29.43
C THR A 19 8.71 -3.52 30.47
N LEU A 20 8.43 -2.24 30.74
CA LEU A 20 8.91 -1.56 31.92
C LEU A 20 8.36 -2.31 33.14
N PHE A 21 9.17 -3.13 33.81
CA PHE A 21 8.89 -3.51 35.19
C PHE A 21 9.20 -2.29 36.06
N GLY A 22 8.18 -1.47 36.30
CA GLY A 22 8.22 -0.29 37.17
C GLY A 22 6.95 -0.21 38.00
N GLN A 23 7.10 -0.47 39.30
CA GLN A 23 6.18 -0.25 40.42
C GLN A 23 4.73 -0.77 40.31
N ASN A 24 4.38 -1.71 41.19
CA ASN A 24 3.00 -2.08 41.51
C ASN A 24 2.22 -0.84 41.97
N GLN A 25 1.40 -0.31 41.07
CA GLN A 25 0.28 0.54 41.39
C GLN A 25 -0.94 -0.21 40.84
N GLU A 26 -1.93 -0.51 41.69
CA GLU A 26 -3.22 -1.04 41.25
C GLU A 26 -3.86 0.00 40.33
N MET A 27 -3.53 -0.07 39.05
CA MET A 27 -4.19 0.68 38.01
C MET A 27 -5.57 0.05 37.87
N SER A 28 -6.59 0.78 38.37
CA SER A 28 -7.98 0.61 37.96
C SER A 28 -8.00 0.18 36.49
N LYS A 29 -8.46 -1.06 36.24
CA LYS A 29 -8.66 -1.60 34.88
C LYS A 29 -9.81 -0.83 34.24
N ILE A 30 -9.59 0.42 33.88
CA ILE A 30 -10.37 1.07 32.84
C ILE A 30 -9.91 0.36 31.56
N PRO A 31 -10.74 -0.48 30.91
CA PRO A 31 -10.32 -1.07 29.66
C PRO A 31 -10.07 0.09 28.71
N PHE A 32 -8.80 0.33 28.34
CA PHE A 32 -8.52 1.23 27.24
C PHE A 32 -9.11 0.57 26.01
N SER A 33 -10.32 1.02 25.63
CA SER A 33 -11.05 0.44 24.53
C SER A 33 -10.27 0.76 23.26
N THR A 34 -9.56 -0.24 22.74
CA THR A 34 -8.89 -0.11 21.44
C THR A 34 -9.94 0.29 20.41
N PRO A 35 -9.62 1.21 19.49
CA PRO A 35 -10.55 1.60 18.44
C PRO A 35 -11.14 0.40 17.70
N ILE A 36 -12.40 0.52 17.29
CA ILE A 36 -13.08 -0.52 16.51
C ILE A 36 -12.87 -0.27 15.01
N MET A 37 -12.77 1.00 14.59
CA MET A 37 -12.72 1.37 13.19
C MET A 37 -11.84 2.60 12.93
N GLY A 38 -11.13 2.58 11.81
CA GLY A 38 -10.39 3.72 11.27
C GLY A 38 -10.65 3.92 9.78
N VAL A 39 -10.67 5.17 9.35
CA VAL A 39 -10.69 5.56 7.93
C VAL A 39 -9.33 6.13 7.57
N LYS A 40 -8.84 5.79 6.38
CA LYS A 40 -7.44 6.00 5.98
C LYS A 40 -7.37 6.65 4.62
N THR A 41 -6.41 7.54 4.45
CA THR A 41 -5.97 8.02 3.15
C THR A 41 -4.45 7.94 3.09
N ASN A 42 -3.92 7.40 1.99
CA ASN A 42 -2.48 7.28 1.76
C ASN A 42 -1.99 8.47 0.95
N LEU A 43 -1.23 9.33 1.62
CA LEU A 43 -0.73 10.61 1.13
C LEU A 43 0.24 10.47 -0.06
N LEU A 44 0.81 9.27 -0.28
CA LEU A 44 1.66 9.03 -1.44
C LEU A 44 0.85 8.93 -2.75
N TYR A 45 -0.43 8.56 -2.69
CA TYR A 45 -1.28 8.50 -3.88
C TYR A 45 -1.66 9.88 -4.41
N ASP A 46 -1.71 10.89 -3.54
CA ASP A 46 -1.93 12.29 -3.90
C ASP A 46 -0.87 12.80 -4.89
N LEU A 47 0.37 12.29 -4.80
CA LEU A 47 1.45 12.60 -5.74
C LEU A 47 1.17 12.13 -7.17
N THR A 48 0.30 11.13 -7.32
CA THR A 48 -0.17 10.60 -8.63
C THR A 48 -1.56 11.11 -8.98
N SER A 49 -2.05 12.10 -8.23
CA SER A 49 -3.43 12.57 -8.18
C SER A 49 -4.46 11.53 -7.76
N THR A 50 -4.09 10.26 -7.55
CA THR A 50 -5.01 9.14 -7.25
C THR A 50 -5.81 9.37 -5.97
N ILE A 51 -7.14 9.35 -6.09
CA ILE A 51 -8.05 9.40 -4.95
C ILE A 51 -7.95 8.04 -4.25
N ASN A 52 -7.52 8.04 -2.99
CA ASN A 52 -7.42 6.84 -2.17
C ASN A 52 -8.31 6.96 -0.92
N LEU A 53 -8.99 5.87 -0.59
CA LEU A 53 -9.73 5.75 0.65
C LEU A 53 -9.66 4.31 1.16
N GLY A 54 -9.36 4.13 2.45
CA GLY A 54 -9.35 2.85 3.12
C GLY A 54 -10.19 2.85 4.38
N VAL A 55 -10.70 1.68 4.75
CA VAL A 55 -11.38 1.42 6.01
C VAL A 55 -10.72 0.24 6.69
N GLU A 56 -10.55 0.31 8.00
CA GLU A 56 -9.92 -0.74 8.81
C GLU A 56 -10.73 -1.02 10.05
N PHE A 57 -11.03 -2.29 10.31
CA PHE A 57 -11.86 -2.73 11.43
C PHE A 57 -11.08 -3.69 12.32
N LYS A 58 -11.14 -3.48 13.64
CA LYS A 58 -10.68 -4.46 14.62
C LYS A 58 -11.63 -5.65 14.65
N VAL A 59 -11.09 -6.83 14.38
CA VAL A 59 -11.85 -8.09 14.40
C VAL A 59 -11.50 -8.97 15.60
N SER A 60 -10.34 -8.74 16.23
CA SER A 60 -9.93 -9.45 17.45
C SER A 60 -8.87 -8.65 18.23
N PRO A 61 -8.39 -9.13 19.40
CA PRO A 61 -7.37 -8.42 20.18
C PRO A 61 -6.03 -8.18 19.48
N ARG A 62 -5.73 -8.89 18.39
CA ARG A 62 -4.46 -8.79 17.64
C ARG A 62 -4.66 -8.68 16.13
N TYR A 63 -5.89 -8.63 15.63
CA TYR A 63 -6.16 -8.62 14.19
C TYR A 63 -7.08 -7.48 13.77
N THR A 64 -6.77 -6.89 12.61
CA THR A 64 -7.65 -5.97 11.89
C THR A 64 -7.85 -6.44 10.46
N LEU A 65 -8.98 -6.05 9.86
CA LEU A 65 -9.26 -6.22 8.45
C LEU A 65 -9.36 -4.83 7.81
N GLU A 66 -8.50 -4.58 6.83
CA GLU A 66 -8.46 -3.36 6.04
C GLU A 66 -8.99 -3.63 4.62
N THR A 67 -9.65 -2.67 4.00
CA THR A 67 -9.80 -2.62 2.54
C THR A 67 -9.62 -1.21 2.06
N SER A 68 -8.80 -1.04 1.02
CA SER A 68 -8.61 0.25 0.35
C SER A 68 -9.08 0.21 -1.09
N VAL A 69 -9.58 1.36 -1.55
CA VAL A 69 -9.96 1.62 -2.95
C VAL A 69 -9.15 2.81 -3.43
N ASN A 70 -8.53 2.66 -4.60
CA ASN A 70 -7.71 3.67 -5.25
C ASN A 70 -8.31 3.93 -6.63
N TYR A 71 -8.68 5.16 -6.91
CA TYR A 71 -9.32 5.55 -8.14
C TYR A 71 -8.64 6.74 -8.79
N ASN A 72 -8.31 6.59 -10.06
CA ASN A 72 -7.73 7.62 -10.89
C ASN A 72 -8.54 7.71 -12.19
N PRO A 73 -9.33 8.78 -12.41
CA PRO A 73 -10.10 8.98 -13.64
C PRO A 73 -9.35 9.79 -14.71
N TRP A 74 -8.17 10.36 -14.41
CA TRP A 74 -7.65 11.47 -15.22
C TRP A 74 -7.08 11.02 -16.56
N THR A 75 -7.37 11.85 -17.56
CA THR A 75 -6.57 11.99 -18.78
C THR A 75 -5.81 13.31 -18.65
N PHE A 76 -4.49 13.26 -18.71
CA PHE A 76 -3.61 14.43 -18.67
C PHE A 76 -3.37 14.96 -20.10
N GLY A 77 -2.85 16.19 -20.19
CA GLY A 77 -2.58 16.85 -21.47
C GLY A 77 -1.73 16.00 -22.44
N GLY A 78 -2.07 16.05 -23.72
CA GLY A 78 -1.45 15.20 -24.76
C GLY A 78 -1.98 13.75 -24.78
N ASP A 79 -3.24 13.55 -24.37
CA ASP A 79 -3.97 12.26 -24.32
C ASP A 79 -3.30 11.18 -23.45
N LYS A 80 -2.54 11.61 -22.44
CA LYS A 80 -1.90 10.69 -21.49
C LYS A 80 -2.94 10.17 -20.51
N LYS A 81 -3.05 8.86 -20.33
CA LYS A 81 -4.10 8.22 -19.52
C LYS A 81 -3.47 7.46 -18.35
N LEU A 82 -3.92 7.72 -17.12
CA LEU A 82 -3.55 6.97 -15.91
C LEU A 82 -4.79 6.35 -15.25
N LYS A 83 -5.74 5.87 -16.06
CA LYS A 83 -7.03 5.50 -15.50
C LYS A 83 -6.91 4.17 -14.79
N HIS A 84 -7.29 4.10 -13.53
CA HIS A 84 -7.35 2.83 -12.82
C HIS A 84 -8.36 2.85 -11.67
N LEU A 85 -8.84 1.66 -11.36
CA LEU A 85 -9.54 1.35 -10.12
C LEU A 85 -8.84 0.15 -9.51
N LEU A 86 -8.38 0.27 -8.27
CA LEU A 86 -7.65 -0.76 -7.55
C LEU A 86 -8.27 -0.95 -6.17
N VAL A 87 -8.61 -2.20 -5.85
CA VAL A 87 -9.09 -2.63 -4.53
C VAL A 87 -8.05 -3.53 -3.89
N GLN A 88 -7.72 -3.27 -2.63
CA GLN A 88 -6.70 -3.98 -1.89
C GLN A 88 -7.18 -4.31 -0.47
N PRO A 89 -7.84 -5.47 -0.27
CA PRO A 89 -8.15 -5.99 1.06
C PRO A 89 -6.87 -6.51 1.74
N GLU A 90 -6.77 -6.35 3.05
CA GLU A 90 -5.62 -6.80 3.84
C GLU A 90 -6.05 -7.29 5.23
N LEU A 91 -5.64 -8.51 5.57
CA LEU A 91 -5.69 -9.01 6.95
C LEU A 91 -4.40 -8.64 7.64
N ARG A 92 -4.49 -7.96 8.79
CA ARG A 92 -3.32 -7.46 9.53
C ARG A 92 -3.25 -8.12 10.89
N TYR A 93 -2.05 -8.56 11.27
CA TYR A 93 -1.69 -9.07 12.57
C TYR A 93 -0.79 -8.04 13.29
N TRP A 94 -1.26 -7.57 14.44
CA TRP A 94 -0.57 -6.60 15.29
C TRP A 94 0.28 -7.34 16.34
N LEU A 95 1.51 -6.90 16.54
CA LEU A 95 2.38 -7.49 17.57
C LEU A 95 1.90 -7.15 18.97
N CYS A 96 1.34 -5.95 19.10
CA CYS A 96 0.73 -5.44 20.33
C CYS A 96 -0.77 -5.23 20.07
N GLU A 97 -1.34 -4.10 20.45
CA GLU A 97 -2.76 -3.83 20.22
C GLU A 97 -3.01 -3.28 18.80
N PRO A 98 -4.18 -3.55 18.22
CA PRO A 98 -4.63 -2.90 16.99
C PRO A 98 -4.46 -1.39 17.05
N PHE A 99 -4.07 -0.81 15.92
CA PHE A 99 -3.86 0.63 15.77
C PHE A 99 -2.70 1.21 16.60
N ASN A 100 -1.77 0.39 17.09
CA ASN A 100 -0.59 0.86 17.83
C ASN A 100 0.66 0.03 17.52
N GLY A 101 1.66 0.67 16.91
CA GLY A 101 2.97 0.06 16.65
C GLY A 101 3.00 -0.88 15.44
N HIS A 102 3.70 -2.00 15.59
CA HIS A 102 4.06 -2.90 14.50
C HIS A 102 2.91 -3.83 14.08
N PHE A 103 2.77 -4.04 12.77
CA PHE A 103 1.92 -5.07 12.21
C PHE A 103 2.53 -5.75 10.98
N PHE A 104 2.07 -6.97 10.71
CA PHE A 104 2.28 -7.71 9.47
C PHE A 104 0.95 -7.87 8.76
N GLY A 105 0.93 -7.83 7.43
CA GLY A 105 -0.30 -8.02 6.68
C GLY A 105 -0.18 -9.03 5.56
N LEU A 106 -1.33 -9.59 5.19
CA LEU A 106 -1.56 -10.39 4.01
C LEU A 106 -2.60 -9.67 3.17
N HIS A 107 -2.22 -9.20 2.00
CA HIS A 107 -3.10 -8.41 1.13
C HIS A 107 -3.40 -9.11 -0.18
N GLY A 108 -4.65 -8.98 -0.63
CA GLY A 108 -5.09 -9.28 -1.98
C GLY A 108 -5.07 -8.01 -2.83
N ILE A 109 -4.91 -8.15 -4.14
CA ILE A 109 -4.86 -7.04 -5.08
C ILE A 109 -5.80 -7.38 -6.22
N TYR A 110 -6.71 -6.48 -6.55
CA TYR A 110 -7.44 -6.52 -7.81
C TYR A 110 -7.54 -5.12 -8.38
N GLY A 111 -7.31 -4.97 -9.67
CA GLY A 111 -7.51 -3.68 -10.31
C GLY A 111 -7.75 -3.77 -11.79
N ILE A 112 -8.42 -2.75 -12.31
CA ILE A 112 -8.60 -2.51 -13.74
C ILE A 112 -7.87 -1.24 -14.10
N TYR A 113 -7.22 -1.22 -15.25
CA TYR A 113 -6.40 -0.09 -15.65
C TYR A 113 -6.47 0.17 -17.16
N ASN A 114 -6.24 1.43 -17.53
CA ASN A 114 -6.13 1.92 -18.88
C ASN A 114 -5.06 3.03 -18.89
N ILE A 115 -3.85 2.63 -19.28
CA ILE A 115 -2.64 3.45 -19.20
C ILE A 115 -2.11 3.65 -20.62
N GLY A 116 -1.74 4.88 -20.98
CA GLY A 116 -1.12 5.17 -22.27
C GLY A 116 -0.51 6.57 -22.31
N GLY A 117 0.58 6.76 -23.04
CA GLY A 117 1.23 8.06 -23.20
C GLY A 117 1.96 8.60 -21.96
N ILE A 118 2.06 7.84 -20.86
CA ILE A 118 2.72 8.29 -19.62
C ILE A 118 4.13 7.71 -19.53
N ASP A 119 5.10 8.56 -19.24
CA ASP A 119 6.44 8.14 -18.81
C ASP A 119 6.36 7.63 -17.37
N LEU A 120 6.13 6.33 -17.20
CA LEU A 120 6.34 5.70 -15.89
C LEU A 120 7.83 5.36 -15.76
N PRO A 121 8.55 5.90 -14.75
CA PRO A 121 9.97 5.62 -14.52
C PRO A 121 10.29 4.12 -14.45
N LEU A 122 9.30 3.33 -14.01
CA LEU A 122 9.39 1.88 -13.81
C LEU A 122 9.08 1.05 -15.07
N VAL A 123 8.48 1.62 -16.11
CA VAL A 123 7.95 0.87 -17.27
C VAL A 123 8.72 1.17 -18.58
N GLY A 124 9.57 2.19 -18.57
CA GLY A 124 10.45 2.55 -19.69
C GLY A 124 9.74 3.43 -20.73
N LYS A 125 10.40 4.56 -21.07
CA LYS A 125 9.84 5.64 -21.90
C LYS A 125 9.32 5.17 -23.27
N GLN A 126 10.09 4.32 -23.95
CA GLN A 126 9.87 3.97 -25.36
C GLN A 126 8.62 3.09 -25.63
N LYS A 127 8.03 2.44 -24.61
CA LYS A 127 6.90 1.50 -24.80
C LYS A 127 5.52 2.12 -24.62
N LEU A 128 5.44 3.34 -24.09
CA LEU A 128 4.18 3.98 -23.69
C LEU A 128 3.82 5.20 -24.55
N GLU A 129 4.76 5.77 -25.32
CA GLU A 129 4.51 6.98 -26.11
C GLU A 129 3.39 6.81 -27.16
N ASP A 130 3.38 5.68 -27.88
CA ASP A 130 2.40 5.40 -28.96
C ASP A 130 1.43 4.24 -28.66
N THR A 131 1.61 3.53 -27.55
CA THR A 131 0.78 2.36 -27.21
C THR A 131 -0.03 2.56 -25.95
N ARG A 132 -1.32 2.23 -26.02
CA ARG A 132 -2.23 2.21 -24.87
C ARG A 132 -2.44 0.77 -24.40
N TYR A 133 -2.30 0.55 -23.10
CA TYR A 133 -2.49 -0.73 -22.43
C TYR A 133 -3.74 -0.70 -21.57
N GLN A 134 -4.65 -1.63 -21.80
CA GLN A 134 -5.88 -1.76 -21.03
C GLN A 134 -6.06 -3.20 -20.57
N GLY A 135 -6.44 -3.38 -19.32
CA GLY A 135 -6.72 -4.70 -18.79
C GLY A 135 -6.94 -4.71 -17.29
N ASP A 136 -6.73 -5.87 -16.70
CA ASP A 136 -6.94 -6.15 -15.29
C ASP A 136 -5.71 -6.81 -14.67
N MET A 137 -5.62 -6.69 -13.36
CA MET A 137 -4.58 -7.30 -12.57
C MET A 137 -5.17 -7.91 -11.32
N PHE A 138 -4.61 -9.04 -10.92
CA PHE A 138 -4.92 -9.66 -9.64
C PHE A 138 -3.65 -10.22 -9.02
N GLY A 139 -3.61 -10.26 -7.70
CA GLY A 139 -2.40 -10.68 -7.00
C GLY A 139 -2.60 -10.79 -5.50
N ALA A 140 -1.51 -11.15 -4.84
CA ALA A 140 -1.44 -11.19 -3.40
C ALA A 140 -0.01 -10.87 -2.94
N GLY A 141 0.12 -10.40 -1.70
CA GLY A 141 1.40 -10.08 -1.12
C GLY A 141 1.36 -10.03 0.39
N LEU A 142 2.55 -9.81 0.95
CA LEU A 142 2.75 -9.58 2.36
C LEU A 142 3.18 -8.13 2.59
N SER A 143 2.78 -7.58 3.72
CA SER A 143 3.12 -6.23 4.14
C SER A 143 3.72 -6.25 5.54
N TYR A 144 4.49 -5.21 5.83
CA TYR A 144 4.91 -4.84 7.16
C TYR A 144 4.71 -3.34 7.31
N GLY A 145 4.23 -2.92 8.48
CA GLY A 145 4.02 -1.52 8.77
C GLY A 145 4.16 -1.18 10.23
N TYR A 146 4.18 0.13 10.48
CA TYR A 146 4.21 0.72 11.80
C TYR A 146 3.22 1.88 11.86
N GLN A 147 2.41 1.92 12.92
CA GLN A 147 1.46 3.00 13.17
C GLN A 147 1.85 3.81 14.41
N TRP A 148 1.99 5.12 14.22
CA TRP A 148 2.20 6.11 15.26
C TRP A 148 0.88 6.73 15.69
N TYR A 149 0.68 6.85 17.00
CA TYR A 149 -0.37 7.68 17.58
C TYR A 149 0.05 9.15 17.48
N LEU A 150 -0.79 10.00 16.87
CA LEU A 150 -0.56 11.45 16.83
C LEU A 150 -1.43 12.21 17.82
N SER A 151 -2.73 11.90 17.86
CA SER A 151 -3.72 12.54 18.73
C SER A 151 -4.92 11.61 18.95
N PRO A 152 -5.89 11.93 19.84
CA PRO A 152 -6.95 11.00 20.23
C PRO A 152 -7.77 10.37 19.09
N ARG A 153 -7.81 11.00 17.91
CA ARG A 153 -8.47 10.45 16.73
C ARG A 153 -7.58 10.35 15.49
N TRP A 154 -6.32 10.79 15.57
CA TRP A 154 -5.45 10.80 14.40
C TRP A 154 -4.22 9.95 14.63
N ASN A 155 -3.96 9.05 13.68
CA ASN A 155 -2.75 8.24 13.63
C ASN A 155 -2.07 8.40 12.28
N LEU A 156 -0.77 8.10 12.25
CA LEU A 156 0.03 8.03 11.03
C LEU A 156 0.54 6.61 10.86
N GLU A 157 0.58 6.09 9.64
CA GLU A 157 1.09 4.76 9.34
C GLU A 157 2.10 4.80 8.19
N ALA A 158 3.19 4.07 8.32
CA ALA A 158 4.07 3.73 7.22
C ALA A 158 3.99 2.22 6.95
N THR A 159 3.81 1.85 5.67
CA THR A 159 3.64 0.46 5.26
C THR A 159 4.39 0.17 3.97
N LEU A 160 5.01 -1.00 3.91
CA LEU A 160 5.73 -1.51 2.75
C LEU A 160 5.28 -2.95 2.52
N GLY A 161 5.07 -3.34 1.26
CA GLY A 161 4.66 -4.70 0.94
C GLY A 161 5.22 -5.19 -0.38
N VAL A 162 5.51 -6.49 -0.41
CA VAL A 162 6.00 -7.23 -1.57
C VAL A 162 5.01 -8.32 -1.93
N GLY A 163 4.87 -8.59 -3.22
CA GLY A 163 3.89 -9.57 -3.66
C GLY A 163 4.02 -9.94 -5.12
N TYR A 164 3.15 -10.84 -5.52
CA TYR A 164 3.00 -11.32 -6.87
C TYR A 164 1.72 -10.75 -7.49
N VAL A 165 1.82 -10.27 -8.72
CA VAL A 165 0.70 -9.74 -9.49
C VAL A 165 0.72 -10.34 -10.89
N HIS A 166 -0.42 -10.90 -11.29
CA HIS A 166 -0.70 -11.29 -12.66
C HIS A 166 -1.41 -10.14 -13.37
N LEU A 167 -0.85 -9.69 -14.50
CA LEU A 167 -1.35 -8.60 -15.31
C LEU A 167 -1.85 -9.16 -16.65
N ASN A 168 -3.12 -8.99 -16.96
CA ASN A 168 -3.68 -9.26 -18.27
C ASN A 168 -3.89 -7.94 -19.00
N TYR A 169 -3.44 -7.83 -20.26
CA TYR A 169 -3.59 -6.59 -20.99
C TYR A 169 -3.73 -6.76 -22.50
N LYS A 170 -4.44 -5.80 -23.08
CA LYS A 170 -4.53 -5.54 -24.51
C LYS A 170 -3.74 -4.29 -24.84
N ALA A 171 -2.94 -4.37 -25.89
CA ALA A 171 -2.21 -3.23 -26.45
C ALA A 171 -2.98 -2.65 -27.64
N TYR A 172 -3.03 -1.33 -27.75
CA TYR A 172 -3.68 -0.59 -28.84
C TYR A 172 -2.71 0.41 -29.48
N GLN A 173 -2.77 0.56 -30.80
CA GLN A 173 -1.84 1.34 -31.62
C GLN A 173 -1.93 2.87 -31.44
N CYS A 174 -2.97 3.39 -30.78
CA CYS A 174 -3.17 4.83 -30.60
C CYS A 174 -3.76 5.18 -29.22
N LYS A 175 -3.51 6.41 -28.74
CA LYS A 175 -3.99 6.93 -27.44
C LYS A 175 -5.52 7.10 -27.37
N THR A 176 -6.17 7.36 -28.50
CA THR A 176 -7.60 7.70 -28.60
C THR A 176 -8.42 6.58 -29.23
N CYS A 177 -8.15 6.18 -30.47
CA CYS A 177 -8.82 5.09 -31.19
C CYS A 177 -7.80 4.35 -32.07
N GLY A 178 -7.41 3.13 -31.69
CA GLY A 178 -6.50 2.29 -32.46
C GLY A 178 -6.97 0.83 -32.45
N GLN A 179 -6.58 0.06 -33.45
CA GLN A 179 -6.86 -1.38 -33.49
C GLN A 179 -6.16 -2.10 -32.32
N GLU A 180 -6.75 -3.20 -31.84
CA GLU A 180 -6.09 -4.10 -30.88
C GLU A 180 -4.87 -4.71 -31.59
N LEU A 181 -3.68 -4.43 -31.09
CA LEU A 181 -2.42 -4.94 -31.63
C LEU A 181 -2.22 -6.39 -31.18
N TYR A 182 -2.35 -6.62 -29.88
CA TYR A 182 -2.16 -7.94 -29.27
C TYR A 182 -2.73 -7.98 -27.86
N ARG A 183 -2.99 -9.21 -27.39
CA ARG A 183 -3.28 -9.53 -25.99
C ARG A 183 -2.15 -10.33 -25.39
N LYS A 184 -1.68 -9.94 -24.21
CA LYS A 184 -0.62 -10.64 -23.46
C LYS A 184 -0.96 -10.65 -21.98
N HIS A 185 -0.23 -11.50 -21.26
CA HIS A 185 -0.16 -11.46 -19.82
C HIS A 185 1.28 -11.24 -19.38
N LYS A 186 1.47 -10.76 -18.16
CA LYS A 186 2.78 -10.63 -17.52
C LYS A 186 2.64 -10.92 -16.03
N ASN A 187 3.58 -11.69 -15.50
CA ASN A 187 3.72 -11.91 -14.08
C ASN A 187 4.74 -10.93 -13.53
N TYR A 188 4.43 -10.32 -12.40
CA TYR A 188 5.28 -9.37 -11.69
C TYR A 188 5.48 -9.84 -10.26
N LEU A 189 6.73 -9.85 -9.81
CA LEU A 189 7.11 -10.09 -8.43
C LEU A 189 7.93 -8.89 -7.96
N GLY A 190 7.50 -8.21 -6.90
CA GLY A 190 8.19 -7.01 -6.42
C GLY A 190 7.36 -6.21 -5.42
N PRO A 191 7.68 -4.93 -5.23
CA PRO A 191 6.87 -4.03 -4.42
C PRO A 191 5.42 -3.94 -4.91
N THR A 192 4.47 -4.25 -4.03
CA THR A 192 3.02 -4.23 -4.33
C THR A 192 2.22 -3.37 -3.38
N LYS A 193 2.84 -2.86 -2.30
CA LYS A 193 2.24 -1.86 -1.41
C LYS A 193 3.33 -0.92 -0.91
N VAL A 194 3.01 0.37 -0.91
CA VAL A 194 3.79 1.39 -0.21
C VAL A 194 2.82 2.46 0.26
N GLY A 195 2.97 2.91 1.50
CA GLY A 195 2.05 3.90 2.02
C GLY A 195 2.62 4.73 3.14
N LEU A 196 2.23 6.00 3.13
CA LEU A 196 2.28 6.90 4.27
C LEU A 196 0.85 7.39 4.48
N SER A 197 0.14 6.79 5.42
CA SER A 197 -1.31 6.97 5.57
C SER A 197 -1.64 7.82 6.78
N LEU A 198 -2.52 8.80 6.58
CA LEU A 198 -3.19 9.50 7.66
C LEU A 198 -4.49 8.75 7.99
N ILE A 199 -4.72 8.52 9.28
CA ILE A 199 -5.80 7.67 9.78
C ILE A 199 -6.65 8.47 10.75
N TYR A 200 -7.97 8.47 10.52
CA TYR A 200 -8.96 8.99 11.45
C TYR A 200 -9.69 7.83 12.13
N ILE A 201 -9.65 7.79 13.46
CA ILE A 201 -10.34 6.81 14.28
C ILE A 201 -11.79 7.22 14.51
N ILE A 202 -12.71 6.32 14.17
CA ILE A 202 -14.15 6.47 14.43
C ILE A 202 -14.46 5.92 15.83
N LYS A 203 -15.24 6.71 16.59
CA LYS A 203 -15.69 6.38 17.94
C LYS A 203 -17.02 5.62 17.90
#